data_AF-A0A397UP14-F1
#
_entry.id   AF-A0A397UP14-F1
#
_cell.length_a   1.000
_cell.length_b   1.000
_cell.length_c   1.000
_cell.angle_alpha   90.00
_cell.angle_beta   90.00
_cell.angle_gamma   90.00
#
_symmetry.space_group_name_H-M   'P 1'
#
loop_
_entity.id
_entity.type
_entity.pdbx_description
1 polymer ?
#
loop_
_entity_poly.entity_id
_entity_poly.type
_entity_poly.pdbx_seq_one_letter_code
_entity_poly.pdbx_strand_id
1 'polypeptide(L)'
;MREVWQGNFSSPIDDALKKGARVLDVGSGTGTWICEMAADYQKSEYIGIDILKLHPNIKPFNVQFIQHNILKGLPFEDNSFDYVHAQMLIFDITSSDWENIVYKECCRVLKPGGWLEITDLDTTCYNPGPLMSQFNTSGK
;
A
#
# COMPACT_ATOMS: atom_id res chain seq x y z
N MET A 1 -4.73 -8.67 8.86
CA MET A 1 -3.49 -9.04 8.11
C MET A 1 -2.42 -9.59 9.03
N ARG A 2 -1.99 -8.88 10.09
CA ARG A 2 -0.94 -9.33 11.01
C ARG A 2 -1.13 -10.75 11.57
N GLU A 3 -2.37 -11.12 11.93
CA GLU A 3 -2.69 -12.46 12.42
C GLU A 3 -2.75 -13.53 11.31
N VAL A 4 -3.07 -13.13 10.07
CA VAL A 4 -3.17 -14.04 8.90
C VAL A 4 -1.78 -14.42 8.40
N TRP A 5 -0.88 -13.45 8.33
CA TRP A 5 0.48 -13.65 7.81
C TRP A 5 1.52 -13.89 8.91
N GLN A 6 1.10 -13.83 10.18
CA GLN A 6 2.02 -13.75 11.33
C GLN A 6 3.04 -12.59 11.20
N GLY A 7 2.66 -11.55 10.46
CA GLY A 7 3.52 -10.44 10.04
C GLY A 7 2.75 -9.38 9.24
N ASN A 8 3.39 -8.25 8.97
CA ASN A 8 2.76 -7.10 8.32
C ASN A 8 2.84 -7.11 6.78
N PHE A 9 3.42 -8.16 6.19
CA PHE A 9 3.58 -8.32 4.74
C PHE A 9 3.66 -9.81 4.37
N SER A 10 3.39 -10.15 3.11
CA SER A 10 3.55 -11.51 2.56
C SER A 10 4.79 -11.65 1.67
N SER A 11 5.30 -10.55 1.13
CA SER A 11 6.44 -10.52 0.22
C SER A 11 7.74 -10.95 0.92
N PRO A 12 8.68 -11.63 0.24
CA PRO A 12 9.95 -12.07 0.83
C PRO A 12 10.95 -10.90 0.96
N ILE A 13 10.58 -9.86 1.72
CA ILE A 13 11.31 -8.59 1.85
C ILE A 13 11.98 -8.42 3.23
N ASP A 14 11.76 -9.35 4.17
CA ASP A 14 12.27 -9.29 5.54
C ASP A 14 13.79 -9.01 5.64
N ASP A 15 14.60 -9.74 4.86
CA ASP A 15 16.05 -9.54 4.82
C ASP A 15 16.44 -8.14 4.33
N ALA A 16 15.71 -7.60 3.35
CA ALA A 16 15.97 -6.25 2.84
C ALA A 16 15.60 -5.20 3.90
N LEU A 17 14.44 -5.36 4.56
CA LEU A 17 14.00 -4.47 5.63
C LEU A 17 15.00 -4.46 6.81
N LYS A 18 15.56 -5.62 7.17
CA LYS A 18 16.60 -5.77 8.20
C LYS A 18 17.94 -5.14 7.81
N LYS A 19 18.24 -5.04 6.52
CA LYS A 19 19.48 -4.41 6.00
C LYS A 19 19.32 -2.90 5.78
N GLY A 20 18.09 -2.42 5.62
CA GLY A 20 17.75 -1.04 5.32
C GLY A 20 17.23 -0.92 3.90
N ALA A 21 15.90 -0.96 3.77
CA ALA A 21 15.19 -0.81 2.51
C ALA A 21 14.46 0.53 2.45
N ARG A 22 14.08 0.94 1.24
CA ARG A 22 13.22 2.11 1.03
C ARG A 22 11.82 1.64 0.66
N VAL A 23 10.84 2.01 1.48
CA VAL A 23 9.46 1.52 1.43
C VAL A 23 8.49 2.65 1.11
N LEU A 24 7.62 2.43 0.13
CA LEU A 24 6.50 3.31 -0.22
C LEU A 24 5.18 2.68 0.20
N ASP A 25 4.32 3.43 0.88
CA ASP A 25 2.94 3.05 1.20
C ASP A 25 1.96 3.96 0.45
N VAL A 26 1.25 3.40 -0.53
CA VAL A 26 0.33 4.11 -1.43
C VAL A 26 -1.08 4.12 -0.82
N GLY A 27 -1.63 5.31 -0.60
CA GLY A 27 -2.89 5.49 0.12
C GLY A 27 -2.74 5.12 1.60
N SER A 28 -1.67 5.62 2.22
CA SER A 28 -1.28 5.29 3.59
C SER A 28 -2.30 5.68 4.66
N GLY A 29 -3.29 6.53 4.34
CA GLY A 29 -4.33 6.98 5.26
C GLY A 29 -3.75 7.59 6.54
N THR A 30 -4.11 7.02 7.68
CA THR A 30 -3.58 7.42 9.00
C THR A 30 -2.12 7.01 9.21
N GLY A 31 -1.56 6.17 8.34
CA GLY A 31 -0.18 5.70 8.40
C GLY A 31 0.06 4.63 9.48
N THR A 32 -0.97 3.93 9.94
CA THR A 32 -0.81 2.89 10.98
C THR A 32 0.16 1.79 10.54
N TRP A 33 -0.05 1.21 9.35
CA TRP A 33 0.79 0.15 8.83
C TRP A 33 2.26 0.58 8.72
N ILE A 34 2.50 1.74 8.10
CA ILE A 34 3.87 2.22 7.89
C ILE A 34 4.58 2.57 9.20
N CYS A 35 3.86 3.06 10.22
CA CYS A 35 4.42 3.32 11.54
C CYS A 35 4.80 2.02 12.28
N GLU A 36 3.98 0.97 12.15
CA GLU A 36 4.29 -0.34 12.72
C GLU A 36 5.53 -0.95 12.06
N MET A 37 5.60 -0.91 10.73
CA MET A 37 6.78 -1.37 9.98
C MET A 37 8.05 -0.62 10.40
N ALA A 38 7.96 0.69 10.58
CA ALA A 38 9.07 1.53 11.01
C ALA A 38 9.56 1.21 12.44
N ALA A 39 8.66 0.79 13.33
CA ALA A 39 9.02 0.35 14.67
C ALA A 39 9.79 -0.98 14.66
N ASP A 40 9.37 -1.91 13.81
CA ASP A 40 9.98 -3.25 13.69
C ASP A 40 11.31 -3.23 12.91
N TYR A 41 11.44 -2.39 11.89
CA TYR A 41 12.61 -2.33 11.01
C TYR A 41 13.21 -0.92 10.91
N GLN A 42 13.83 -0.48 12.00
CA GLN A 42 14.34 0.89 12.17
C GLN A 42 15.45 1.32 11.19
N LYS A 43 16.09 0.38 10.49
CA LYS A 43 17.11 0.69 9.46
C LYS A 43 16.51 1.09 8.11
N SER A 44 15.23 0.81 7.91
CA SER A 44 14.53 1.14 6.66
C SER A 44 13.94 2.54 6.72
N GLU A 45 13.81 3.15 5.55
CA GLU A 45 13.14 4.44 5.35
C GLU A 45 11.74 4.19 4.79
N TYR A 46 10.79 4.96 5.28
CA TYR A 46 9.38 4.78 5.02
C TYR A 46 8.75 6.07 4.51
N ILE A 47 8.04 5.99 3.39
CA ILE A 47 7.32 7.13 2.81
C ILE A 47 5.86 6.70 2.59
N GLY A 48 4.93 7.35 3.27
CA GLY A 48 3.50 7.20 3.03
C GLY A 48 2.99 8.33 2.13
N ILE A 49 2.17 7.99 1.14
CA ILE A 49 1.45 8.97 0.34
C ILE A 49 -0.04 8.81 0.50
N ASP A 50 -0.77 9.92 0.53
CA ASP A 50 -2.23 9.90 0.55
C ASP A 50 -2.78 11.22 -0.01
N ILE A 51 -3.96 11.18 -0.65
CA ILE A 51 -4.61 12.39 -1.13
C ILE A 51 -5.09 13.29 0.02
N LEU A 52 -5.40 12.67 1.16
CA LEU A 52 -5.83 13.33 2.38
C LEU A 52 -4.69 13.41 3.40
N LYS A 53 -4.70 14.46 4.21
CA LYS A 53 -3.75 14.61 5.31
C LYS A 53 -4.31 13.98 6.59
N LEU A 54 -4.30 12.64 6.66
CA LEU A 54 -4.86 11.87 7.78
C LEU A 54 -3.81 11.39 8.80
N HIS A 55 -2.53 11.50 8.48
CA HIS A 55 -1.43 11.02 9.30
C HIS A 55 -1.30 11.79 10.64
N PRO A 56 -0.77 11.15 11.70
CA PRO A 56 -0.51 11.82 12.97
C PRO A 56 0.61 12.87 12.83
N ASN A 57 0.59 13.86 13.74
CA ASN A 57 1.68 14.84 13.87
C ASN A 57 2.96 14.23 14.46
N ILE A 58 2.80 13.23 15.33
CA ILE A 58 3.89 12.48 15.94
C ILE A 58 4.06 11.18 15.15
N LYS A 59 5.28 10.94 14.66
CA LYS A 59 5.62 9.80 13.82
C LYS A 59 7.06 9.34 14.09
N PRO A 60 7.42 8.09 13.76
CA PRO A 60 8.80 7.64 13.82
C PRO A 60 9.73 8.51 12.98
N PHE A 61 10.99 8.62 13.38
CA PHE A 61 11.98 9.49 12.71
C PHE A 61 12.28 9.06 11.27
N ASN A 62 12.12 7.78 10.97
CA ASN A 62 12.33 7.16 9.66
C ASN A 62 11.05 7.12 8.80
N VAL A 63 9.98 7.84 9.19
CA VAL A 63 8.71 7.91 8.46
C VAL A 63 8.44 9.31 7.93
N GLN A 64 8.15 9.41 6.63
CA GLN A 64 7.69 10.61 5.96
C GLN A 64 6.28 10.43 5.40
N PHE A 65 5.50 11.51 5.41
CA PHE A 65 4.17 11.51 4.80
C PHE A 65 4.10 12.65 3.79
N ILE A 66 3.60 12.35 2.60
CA ILE A 66 3.45 13.32 1.51
C ILE A 66 2.00 13.31 1.08
N GLN A 67 1.34 14.46 1.18
CA GLN A 67 0.00 14.60 0.64
C GLN A 67 0.09 14.66 -0.88
N HIS A 68 -0.36 13.62 -1.57
CA HIS A 68 -0.25 13.49 -3.02
C HIS A 68 -1.32 12.58 -3.61
N ASN A 69 -1.82 12.93 -4.78
CA ASN A 69 -2.75 12.11 -5.53
C ASN A 69 -1.99 11.17 -6.48
N ILE A 70 -2.05 9.86 -6.23
CA ILE A 70 -1.43 8.83 -7.07
C ILE A 70 -1.84 8.92 -8.55
N LEU A 71 -3.05 9.38 -8.84
CA LEU A 71 -3.57 9.54 -10.21
C LEU A 71 -2.87 10.67 -11.00
N LYS A 72 -2.00 11.45 -10.35
CA LYS A 72 -1.15 12.48 -10.97
C LYS A 72 0.28 12.00 -11.24
N GLY A 73 0.57 10.73 -10.99
CA GLY A 73 1.92 10.18 -11.04
C GLY A 73 2.66 10.35 -9.72
N LEU A 74 3.46 9.36 -9.34
CA LEU A 74 4.27 9.37 -8.13
C LEU A 74 5.40 10.40 -8.23
N PRO A 75 5.61 11.26 -7.22
CA PRO A 75 6.61 12.32 -7.25
C PRO A 75 8.01 11.79 -6.90
N PHE A 76 8.39 10.65 -7.46
CA PHE A 76 9.63 9.96 -7.21
C PHE A 76 10.29 9.51 -8.51
N GLU A 77 11.61 9.45 -8.50
CA GLU A 77 12.40 8.93 -9.62
C GLU A 77 12.15 7.44 -9.84
N ASP A 78 12.43 6.97 -11.05
CA ASP A 78 12.39 5.55 -11.39
C ASP A 78 13.34 4.74 -10.50
N ASN A 79 12.98 3.50 -10.18
CA ASN A 79 13.83 2.59 -9.40
C ASN A 79 14.28 3.15 -8.03
N SER A 80 13.38 3.86 -7.35
CA SER A 80 13.62 4.53 -6.06
C SER A 80 13.33 3.66 -4.83
N PHE A 81 12.48 2.64 -4.95
CA PHE A 81 11.97 1.86 -3.82
C PHE A 81 12.28 0.37 -3.95
N ASP A 82 12.58 -0.25 -2.83
CA ASP A 82 12.77 -1.70 -2.73
C ASP A 82 11.43 -2.41 -2.51
N TYR A 83 10.47 -1.70 -1.90
CA TYR A 83 9.15 -2.22 -1.58
C TYR A 83 8.08 -1.15 -1.75
N VAL A 84 7.02 -1.47 -2.49
CA VAL A 84 5.81 -0.66 -2.64
C VAL A 84 4.64 -1.46 -2.10
N HIS A 85 3.92 -0.89 -1.15
CA HIS A 85 2.74 -1.46 -0.54
C HIS A 85 1.53 -0.60 -0.87
N ALA A 86 0.39 -1.23 -1.14
CA ALA A 86 -0.90 -0.59 -1.29
C ALA A 86 -1.97 -1.46 -0.62
N GLN A 87 -2.84 -0.86 0.18
CA GLN A 87 -3.87 -1.60 0.90
C GLN A 87 -5.20 -0.85 0.92
N MET A 88 -6.28 -1.61 0.71
CA MET A 88 -7.67 -1.13 0.81
C MET A 88 -8.00 0.04 -0.14
N LEU A 89 -7.36 0.12 -1.31
CA LEU A 89 -7.62 1.17 -2.30
C LEU A 89 -8.79 0.84 -3.23
N ILE A 90 -9.37 -0.35 -3.13
CA ILE A 90 -10.52 -0.77 -3.95
C ILE A 90 -11.74 0.16 -3.87
N PHE A 91 -11.87 0.93 -2.78
CA PHE A 91 -12.95 1.90 -2.61
C PHE A 91 -12.63 3.29 -3.18
N ASP A 92 -11.35 3.59 -3.40
CA ASP A 92 -10.87 4.92 -3.76
C ASP A 92 -10.42 5.02 -5.22
N ILE A 93 -10.04 3.89 -5.83
CA ILE A 93 -9.44 3.84 -7.17
C ILE A 93 -10.25 2.90 -8.06
N THR A 94 -10.61 3.38 -9.25
CA THR A 94 -11.33 2.57 -10.23
C THR A 94 -10.41 1.53 -10.87
N SER A 95 -10.96 0.42 -11.38
CA SER A 95 -10.18 -0.59 -12.11
C SER A 95 -9.41 0.00 -13.30
N SER A 96 -10.02 0.96 -14.01
CA SER A 96 -9.37 1.67 -15.12
C SER A 96 -8.16 2.49 -14.64
N ASP A 97 -8.29 3.21 -13.53
CA ASP A 97 -7.19 4.02 -12.98
C ASP A 97 -6.05 3.13 -12.47
N TRP A 98 -6.39 1.97 -11.89
CA TRP A 98 -5.42 0.95 -11.49
C TRP A 98 -4.56 0.48 -12.67
N GLU A 99 -5.21 0.06 -13.76
CA GLU A 99 -4.53 -0.44 -14.97
C GLU A 99 -3.75 0.68 -15.69
N ASN A 100 -4.34 1.86 -15.78
CA ASN A 100 -3.79 2.92 -16.62
C ASN A 100 -2.68 3.73 -15.95
N ILE A 101 -2.74 3.88 -14.62
CA ILE A 101 -1.88 4.80 -13.87
C ILE A 101 -1.20 4.09 -12.71
N VAL A 102 -1.95 3.60 -11.73
CA VAL A 102 -1.41 3.20 -10.43
C VAL A 102 -0.39 2.07 -10.57
N TYR A 103 -0.74 1.02 -11.31
CA TYR A 103 0.16 -0.12 -11.54
C TYR A 103 1.46 0.32 -12.22
N LYS A 104 1.34 1.15 -13.28
CA LYS A 104 2.50 1.64 -14.03
C LYS A 104 3.43 2.48 -13.16
N GLU A 105 2.87 3.35 -12.35
CA GLU A 105 3.64 4.22 -11.45
C GLU A 105 4.32 3.42 -10.34
N CYS A 106 3.60 2.48 -9.72
CA CYS A 106 4.18 1.59 -8.71
C CYS A 106 5.36 0.78 -9.29
N CYS A 107 5.19 0.21 -10.49
CA CYS A 107 6.28 -0.50 -11.17
C CYS A 107 7.44 0.42 -11.56
N ARG A 108 7.16 1.65 -12.01
CA ARG A 108 8.19 2.62 -12.42
C ARG A 108 9.12 2.99 -11.27
N VAL A 109 8.56 3.29 -10.10
CA VAL A 109 9.35 3.69 -8.93
C VAL A 109 10.01 2.50 -8.22
N LEU A 110 9.64 1.27 -8.55
CA LEU A 110 10.20 0.06 -7.97
C LEU A 110 11.55 -0.27 -8.62
N LYS A 111 12.55 -0.61 -7.80
CA LYS A 111 13.84 -1.10 -8.29
C LYS A 111 13.67 -2.45 -9.00
N PRO A 112 14.57 -2.82 -9.93
CA PRO A 112 14.60 -4.17 -10.46
C PRO A 112 14.80 -5.17 -9.31
N GLY A 113 13.90 -6.15 -9.19
CA GLY A 113 13.90 -7.12 -8.09
C GLY A 113 13.24 -6.65 -6.79
N GLY A 114 12.68 -5.43 -6.77
CA GLY A 114 11.81 -4.97 -5.69
C GLY A 114 10.44 -5.67 -5.69
N TRP A 115 9.67 -5.45 -4.64
CA TRP A 115 8.34 -6.05 -4.46
C TRP A 115 7.22 -5.00 -4.51
N LEU A 116 6.16 -5.32 -5.23
CA LEU A 116 4.87 -4.63 -5.16
C LEU A 116 3.87 -5.55 -4.47
N GLU A 117 3.34 -5.14 -3.33
CA GLU A 117 2.30 -5.86 -2.59
C GLU A 117 1.01 -5.04 -2.58
N ILE A 118 -0.06 -5.66 -3.07
CA ILE A 118 -1.39 -5.08 -3.10
C ILE A 118 -2.30 -5.98 -2.27
N THR A 119 -2.91 -5.41 -1.23
CA THR A 119 -3.87 -6.12 -0.39
C THR A 119 -5.22 -5.42 -0.45
N ASP A 120 -6.17 -6.04 -1.12
CA ASP A 120 -7.54 -5.56 -1.20
C ASP A 120 -8.54 -6.64 -0.78
N LEU A 121 -9.78 -6.22 -0.55
CA LEU A 121 -10.88 -7.12 -0.26
C LEU A 121 -11.41 -7.75 -1.54
N ASP A 122 -11.74 -9.03 -1.48
CA ASP A 122 -12.62 -9.62 -2.48
C ASP A 122 -14.01 -8.97 -2.32
N THR A 123 -14.53 -8.42 -3.41
CA THR A 123 -15.87 -7.81 -3.44
C THR A 123 -16.98 -8.86 -3.45
N THR A 124 -16.64 -10.11 -3.73
CA THR A 124 -17.57 -11.23 -3.71
C THR A 124 -17.89 -11.63 -2.28
N CYS A 125 -19.17 -11.57 -1.91
CA CYS A 125 -19.61 -12.10 -0.62
C CYS A 125 -19.80 -13.61 -0.71
N TYR A 126 -19.06 -14.40 0.07
CA TYR A 126 -19.26 -15.85 0.12
C TYR A 126 -20.34 -16.20 1.15
N ASN A 127 -21.28 -17.07 0.78
CA ASN A 127 -22.47 -17.42 1.58
C ASN A 127 -23.29 -16.21 2.08
N PRO A 128 -23.68 -15.28 1.19
CA PRO A 128 -24.46 -14.13 1.58
C PRO A 128 -25.90 -14.54 1.95
N GLY A 129 -26.48 -13.87 2.96
CA GLY A 129 -27.91 -13.97 3.23
C GLY A 129 -28.76 -13.46 2.06
N PRO A 130 -30.09 -13.69 2.05
CA PRO A 130 -30.96 -13.43 0.90
C PRO A 130 -30.97 -11.98 0.37
N LEU A 131 -30.63 -11.00 1.22
CA LEU A 131 -30.49 -9.59 0.83
C LEU A 131 -29.10 -9.31 0.23
N MET A 132 -28.05 -9.89 0.80
CA MET A 132 -26.67 -9.67 0.35
C MET A 132 -26.37 -10.44 -0.94
N SER A 133 -27.07 -11.54 -1.21
CA SER A 133 -26.92 -12.31 -2.46
C SER A 133 -27.26 -11.49 -3.70
N GLN A 134 -28.15 -10.50 -3.56
CA GLN A 134 -28.53 -9.61 -4.66
C GLN A 134 -27.38 -8.70 -5.10
N PHE A 135 -26.48 -8.34 -4.17
CA PHE A 135 -25.30 -7.52 -4.47
C PHE A 135 -24.25 -8.28 -5.28
N ASN A 136 -24.10 -9.59 -5.07
CA ASN A 136 -23.17 -10.40 -5.86
C ASN A 136 -23.61 -10.58 -7.32
N THR A 137 -24.91 -10.65 -7.57
CA THR A 137 -25.47 -10.85 -8.92
C THR A 137 -25.62 -9.55 -9.71
N SER A 138 -25.55 -8.40 -9.05
CA SER A 138 -25.67 -7.08 -9.65
C SER A 138 -24.30 -6.54 -10.08
N GLY A 139 -23.52 -7.37 -10.76
CA GLY A 139 -22.20 -7.02 -11.27
C GLY A 139 -22.27 -5.73 -12.12
N LYS A 140 -21.38 -4.80 -11.81
CA LYS A 140 -20.98 -3.71 -12.70
C LYS A 140 -20.34 -4.27 -13.96
#